data_AF-A0A840QKV5-F1
#
_entry.id   AF-A0A840QKV5-F1
#
_cell.length_a   1.000
_cell.length_b   1.000
_cell.length_c   1.000
_cell.angle_alpha   90.00
_cell.angle_beta   90.00
_cell.angle_gamma   90.00
#
_symmetry.space_group_name_H-M   'P 1'
#
loop_
_entity.id
_entity.type
_entity.pdbx_description
1 polymer ?
#
loop_
_entity_poly.entity_id
_entity_poly.type
_entity_poly.pdbx_seq_one_letter_code
_entity_poly.pdbx_strand_id
1 'polypeptide(L)'
;MSMPGETSNFVNRREFVKLSLAGAGAVLLGREPRTVAAAERLTVADPASTFFVTMFTDYSSTVTTNSTGDLWPTCWADDDYVYTANGDGQGFGDEPMAPIVVNRIAGTPETGLRGERLAAGDAVSKVHADAKLYNLKPTGIVAVDGNGDGRDELYLAVQDLRFSPASAAFDDAPNANIVKSEDYGRTWQQPSGPMFSGHVFTTIMFLDFGRSQENARALGPEDAGYVYAYGLDHNWRDSYTKVVPSPTSLYLARVPRNTIQQRETWRFYAGTTSGGRPQWSNNIGEKVPVLTDERRLYPTMFGEGHSNLSVISQGGVLYNAPLRRFLYTSWTEYTFEFYEAPAPWGPWRLFMSRDFGAQPWFGHPGRIRMEPVPGGHDVPKPETGESMPACFGPKNGGYGCTVPAKFVSPDGTRMWLQSNWFVGVACGLPNYNFSLRQFQVFPRQWGDPPNNPPNPTVNLARSGRGVFPIERTAHFGRGDYFNNGIRQESEDSFGGAPKQVDFWGYIWKDEYWIDRVVYTTGNMFSDGGWFARDLSVQVRQGANWADVTGLTITPAYPYNNTAGPNTTYELTFDPINGDGVRIVGVPGGTATFTSIGELEVYFDGRKPR
;
A
#
# COMPACT_ATOMS: atom_id res chain seq x y z
N MET A 1 -20.89 -38.02 31.67
CA MET A 1 -21.50 -36.72 32.06
C MET A 1 -20.84 -35.66 31.21
N SER A 2 -21.56 -35.21 30.20
CA SER A 2 -21.18 -34.21 29.20
C SER A 2 -21.42 -32.80 29.73
N MET A 3 -20.49 -31.88 29.47
CA MET A 3 -20.78 -30.44 29.39
C MET A 3 -20.01 -29.82 28.21
N PRO A 4 -20.58 -28.80 27.54
CA PRO A 4 -20.33 -28.47 26.14
C PRO A 4 -19.33 -27.34 25.95
N GLY A 5 -18.80 -27.25 24.73
CA GLY A 5 -17.80 -26.27 24.31
C GLY A 5 -18.29 -24.82 24.32
N GLU A 6 -17.38 -23.95 24.74
CA GLU A 6 -17.44 -22.51 24.52
C GLU A 6 -16.78 -22.21 23.18
N THR A 7 -17.60 -22.02 22.16
CA THR A 7 -17.24 -21.29 20.95
C THR A 7 -16.93 -19.85 21.35
N SER A 8 -15.67 -19.42 21.19
CA SER A 8 -15.28 -18.03 21.31
C SER A 8 -16.14 -17.16 20.39
N ASN A 9 -16.61 -16.03 20.92
CA ASN A 9 -17.37 -15.03 20.18
C ASN A 9 -16.47 -14.38 19.12
N PHE A 10 -16.37 -15.01 17.95
CA PHE A 10 -15.82 -14.41 16.75
C PHE A 10 -16.67 -13.19 16.39
N VAL A 11 -16.05 -12.06 16.04
CA VAL A 11 -16.72 -11.05 15.22
C VAL A 11 -17.05 -11.75 13.91
N ASN A 12 -18.27 -12.27 13.83
CA ASN A 12 -18.67 -13.24 12.83
C ASN A 12 -18.77 -12.50 11.48
N ARG A 13 -18.39 -13.14 10.35
CA ARG A 13 -18.70 -12.62 9.01
C ARG A 13 -20.20 -12.31 8.84
N ARG A 14 -21.07 -12.89 9.68
CA ARG A 14 -22.49 -12.50 9.82
C ARG A 14 -22.72 -11.13 10.47
N GLU A 15 -21.87 -10.66 11.39
CA GLU A 15 -21.89 -9.29 11.94
C GLU A 15 -21.50 -8.27 10.87
N PHE A 16 -20.52 -8.60 10.01
CA PHE A 16 -20.18 -7.82 8.80
C PHE A 16 -21.39 -7.63 7.86
N VAL A 17 -22.30 -8.62 7.81
CA VAL A 17 -23.53 -8.57 7.01
C VAL A 17 -24.74 -7.99 7.78
N LYS A 18 -24.69 -7.89 9.13
CA LYS A 18 -25.84 -7.52 9.99
C LYS A 18 -25.93 -6.06 10.39
N LEU A 19 -24.95 -5.22 10.07
CA LEU A 19 -25.12 -3.75 10.11
C LEU A 19 -26.16 -3.22 9.08
N SER A 20 -26.84 -4.12 8.37
CA SER A 20 -27.62 -3.85 7.17
C SER A 20 -29.06 -4.35 7.29
N LEU A 21 -29.96 -3.61 7.96
CA LEU A 21 -31.40 -3.77 7.76
C LEU A 21 -32.13 -2.43 7.91
N ALA A 22 -32.22 -1.68 6.81
CA ALA A 22 -33.34 -0.79 6.53
C ALA A 22 -33.58 -0.71 5.01
N GLY A 23 -34.52 -1.53 4.54
CA GLY A 23 -35.33 -1.25 3.36
C GLY A 23 -34.76 -1.65 1.98
N ALA A 24 -35.11 -2.84 1.51
CA ALA A 24 -35.15 -3.11 0.07
C ALA A 24 -36.37 -3.99 -0.26
N GLY A 25 -37.32 -3.42 -1.00
CA GLY A 25 -38.39 -4.15 -1.67
C GLY A 25 -37.84 -4.84 -2.93
N ALA A 26 -38.22 -6.10 -3.13
CA ALA A 26 -37.72 -6.95 -4.19
C ALA A 26 -38.31 -6.61 -5.58
N VAL A 27 -37.48 -6.73 -6.61
CA VAL A 27 -37.94 -6.96 -8.00
C VAL A 27 -37.17 -8.16 -8.56
N LEU A 28 -37.90 -9.20 -8.91
CA LEU A 28 -37.42 -10.41 -9.59
C LEU A 28 -37.54 -10.22 -11.10
N LEU A 29 -36.46 -10.46 -11.85
CA LEU A 29 -36.56 -10.80 -13.27
C LEU A 29 -35.58 -11.94 -13.59
N GLY A 30 -36.13 -13.02 -14.14
CA GLY A 30 -35.40 -14.22 -14.53
C GLY A 30 -34.59 -14.03 -15.82
N ARG A 31 -33.54 -14.85 -15.96
CA ARG A 31 -32.80 -15.02 -17.21
C ARG A 31 -32.46 -16.50 -17.43
N GLU A 32 -32.69 -16.93 -18.66
CA GLU A 32 -32.38 -18.25 -19.22
C GLU A 32 -30.86 -18.51 -19.38
N PRO A 33 -30.44 -19.78 -19.54
CA PRO A 33 -29.04 -20.17 -19.43
C PRO A 33 -28.23 -19.83 -20.68
N ARG A 34 -27.07 -19.20 -20.49
CA ARG A 34 -26.06 -18.99 -21.54
C ARG A 34 -25.10 -20.18 -21.63
N THR A 35 -24.77 -20.52 -22.87
CA THR A 35 -23.78 -21.51 -23.32
C THR A 35 -22.41 -21.32 -22.67
N VAL A 36 -21.77 -22.42 -22.29
CA VAL A 36 -20.45 -22.50 -21.63
C VAL A 36 -19.36 -22.00 -22.58
N ALA A 37 -18.77 -20.84 -22.27
CA ALA A 37 -17.56 -20.35 -22.91
C ALA A 37 -16.34 -21.18 -22.43
N ALA A 38 -15.32 -21.32 -23.29
CA ALA A 38 -14.03 -21.90 -22.93
C ALA A 38 -13.48 -21.24 -21.66
N ALA A 39 -12.87 -22.03 -20.77
CA ALA A 39 -12.36 -21.54 -19.48
C ALA A 39 -11.40 -20.36 -19.70
N GLU A 40 -11.84 -19.15 -19.35
CA GLU A 40 -10.95 -17.99 -19.23
C GLU A 40 -9.83 -18.36 -18.24
N ARG A 41 -8.59 -18.13 -18.66
CA ARG A 41 -7.42 -18.31 -17.79
C ARG A 41 -7.64 -17.44 -16.54
N LEU A 42 -7.40 -17.99 -15.35
CA LEU A 42 -7.46 -17.20 -14.12
C LEU A 42 -6.41 -16.08 -14.21
N THR A 43 -6.84 -14.85 -14.48
CA THR A 43 -5.93 -13.71 -14.58
C THR A 43 -5.77 -13.06 -13.21
N VAL A 44 -4.65 -13.37 -12.55
CA VAL A 44 -4.10 -12.51 -11.50
C VAL A 44 -3.38 -11.36 -12.21
N ALA A 45 -3.63 -10.12 -11.81
CA ALA A 45 -2.86 -8.98 -12.30
C ALA A 45 -1.48 -8.98 -11.61
N ASP A 46 -0.57 -9.82 -12.12
CA ASP A 46 0.76 -9.95 -11.56
C ASP A 46 1.65 -8.73 -11.92
N PRO A 47 2.55 -8.29 -11.02
CA PRO A 47 3.41 -7.14 -11.29
C PRO A 47 4.31 -7.33 -12.52
N ALA A 48 4.42 -6.29 -13.35
CA ALA A 48 5.12 -6.34 -14.63
C ALA A 48 6.63 -6.03 -14.54
N SER A 49 7.12 -5.47 -13.42
CA SER A 49 8.53 -5.16 -13.27
C SER A 49 9.38 -6.42 -13.18
N THR A 50 10.50 -6.42 -13.90
CA THR A 50 11.54 -7.47 -13.84
C THR A 50 12.73 -7.07 -12.99
N PHE A 51 12.71 -5.88 -12.37
CA PHE A 51 13.87 -5.36 -11.64
C PHE A 51 14.02 -6.02 -10.27
N PHE A 52 12.93 -6.19 -9.53
CA PHE A 52 12.92 -6.85 -8.24
C PHE A 52 12.54 -8.33 -8.37
N VAL A 53 13.29 -9.20 -7.68
CA VAL A 53 12.97 -10.63 -7.57
C VAL A 53 12.13 -10.90 -6.32
N THR A 54 12.26 -10.06 -5.29
CA THR A 54 11.55 -10.24 -4.03
C THR A 54 11.13 -8.89 -3.46
N MET A 55 9.91 -8.82 -2.92
CA MET A 55 9.33 -7.63 -2.35
C MET A 55 8.37 -8.00 -1.23
N PHE A 56 8.39 -7.21 -0.16
CA PHE A 56 7.58 -7.48 1.02
C PHE A 56 7.29 -6.20 1.79
N THR A 57 6.09 -6.12 2.35
CA THR A 57 5.73 -5.15 3.38
C THR A 57 4.87 -5.83 4.44
N ASP A 58 5.04 -5.42 5.70
CA ASP A 58 4.27 -5.95 6.83
C ASP A 58 2.78 -5.63 6.70
N TYR A 59 1.95 -6.48 7.30
CA TYR A 59 0.50 -6.27 7.38
C TYR A 59 0.08 -5.12 8.29
N SER A 60 0.98 -4.60 9.13
CA SER A 60 0.71 -3.49 10.03
C SER A 60 1.99 -2.74 10.39
N SER A 61 1.86 -1.50 10.86
CA SER A 61 2.98 -0.75 11.47
C SER A 61 3.62 -1.53 12.64
N THR A 62 4.94 -1.51 12.73
CA THR A 62 5.73 -2.14 13.80
C THR A 62 6.47 -1.11 14.67
N VAL A 63 6.56 0.13 14.20
CA VAL A 63 7.06 1.28 14.97
C VAL A 63 5.94 2.32 15.05
N THR A 64 5.68 2.81 16.26
CA THR A 64 4.69 3.86 16.54
C THR A 64 5.32 4.93 17.40
N THR A 65 4.85 6.17 17.26
CA THR A 65 5.31 7.29 18.07
C THR A 65 4.18 7.88 18.92
N ASN A 66 4.53 8.63 19.98
CA ASN A 66 3.57 9.43 20.72
C ASN A 66 3.29 10.74 19.95
N SER A 67 2.48 10.62 18.90
CA SER A 67 2.01 11.72 18.07
C SER A 67 0.59 11.45 17.63
N THR A 68 -0.12 12.44 17.09
CA THR A 68 -1.44 12.24 16.49
C THR A 68 -1.60 13.00 15.18
N GLY A 69 -2.26 12.38 14.19
CA GLY A 69 -2.60 13.02 12.92
C GLY A 69 -2.66 12.08 11.73
N ASP A 70 -3.28 12.57 10.67
CA ASP A 70 -3.39 11.93 9.37
C ASP A 70 -2.39 12.51 8.37
N LEU A 71 -1.83 11.71 7.45
CA LEU A 71 -0.80 12.13 6.47
C LEU A 71 0.54 12.52 7.10
N TRP A 72 1.65 12.08 6.50
CA TRP A 72 2.98 12.51 6.96
C TRP A 72 3.95 12.52 5.77
N PRO A 73 3.81 13.43 4.77
CA PRO A 73 4.88 13.66 3.81
C PRO A 73 6.18 13.96 4.56
N THR A 74 7.31 13.46 4.05
CA THR A 74 8.60 13.58 4.73
C THR A 74 9.67 14.13 3.80
N CYS A 75 10.64 14.82 4.38
CA CYS A 75 11.92 15.14 3.74
C CYS A 75 13.06 15.11 4.76
N TRP A 76 14.29 14.86 4.30
CA TRP A 76 15.48 14.86 5.14
C TRP A 76 16.30 16.13 4.89
N ALA A 77 16.44 16.96 5.93
CA ALA A 77 17.17 18.22 5.84
C ALA A 77 18.66 18.09 6.19
N ASP A 78 19.42 19.11 5.81
CA ASP A 78 20.84 19.31 6.09
C ASP A 78 21.19 19.26 7.59
N ASP A 79 20.28 19.59 8.50
CA ASP A 79 20.45 19.52 9.96
C ASP A 79 20.28 18.09 10.55
N ASP A 80 20.13 17.09 9.68
CA ASP A 80 19.86 15.68 9.98
C ASP A 80 18.47 15.39 10.55
N TYR A 81 17.51 16.32 10.57
CA TYR A 81 16.15 15.99 10.96
C TYR A 81 15.30 15.51 9.77
N VAL A 82 14.33 14.65 10.06
CA VAL A 82 13.20 14.44 9.15
C VAL A 82 12.16 15.51 9.46
N TYR A 83 11.81 16.32 8.48
CA TYR A 83 10.70 17.26 8.56
C TYR A 83 9.45 16.65 7.94
N THR A 84 8.31 16.91 8.55
CA THR A 84 7.02 16.36 8.13
C THR A 84 5.87 17.28 8.53
N ALA A 85 4.69 17.04 7.99
CA ALA A 85 3.47 17.70 8.42
C ALA A 85 2.31 16.70 8.46
N ASN A 86 1.51 16.74 9.52
CA ASN A 86 0.27 15.98 9.60
C ASN A 86 -0.95 16.87 9.44
N GLY A 87 -2.03 16.31 8.94
CA GLY A 87 -3.36 16.85 9.05
C GLY A 87 -4.09 16.35 10.32
N ASP A 88 -5.19 17.05 10.64
CA ASP A 88 -6.19 16.70 11.65
C ASP A 88 -5.63 16.02 12.90
N GLY A 89 -4.67 16.68 13.57
CA GLY A 89 -3.93 16.07 14.65
C GLY A 89 -3.16 17.06 15.51
N GLN A 90 -2.51 16.54 16.56
CA GLN A 90 -1.65 17.33 17.46
C GLN A 90 -0.18 17.27 17.05
N GLY A 91 0.22 16.42 16.11
CA GLY A 91 1.64 16.20 15.84
C GLY A 91 2.35 15.60 17.05
N PHE A 92 3.62 15.93 17.25
CA PHE A 92 4.43 15.53 18.42
C PHE A 92 4.30 16.52 19.58
N GLY A 93 3.07 16.77 20.04
CA GLY A 93 2.78 17.69 21.13
C GLY A 93 1.43 17.43 21.77
N ASP A 94 1.15 18.16 22.86
CA ASP A 94 -0.11 18.11 23.62
C ASP A 94 -1.00 19.35 23.37
N GLU A 95 -0.52 20.29 22.56
CA GLU A 95 -1.28 21.46 22.08
C GLU A 95 -2.56 21.06 21.32
N PRO A 96 -3.53 21.98 21.17
CA PRO A 96 -4.75 21.71 20.41
C PRO A 96 -4.49 21.17 19.01
N MET A 97 -5.41 20.31 18.57
CA MET A 97 -5.42 19.81 17.20
C MET A 97 -5.55 20.94 16.19
N ALA A 98 -4.90 20.76 15.04
CA ALA A 98 -5.02 21.67 13.92
C ALA A 98 -5.17 20.86 12.61
N PRO A 99 -5.75 21.47 11.57
CA PRO A 99 -5.93 20.80 10.28
C PRO A 99 -4.62 20.52 9.54
N ILE A 100 -3.54 21.21 9.94
CA ILE A 100 -2.17 20.99 9.53
C ILE A 100 -1.23 21.31 10.71
N VAL A 101 -0.25 20.46 10.98
CA VAL A 101 0.77 20.63 12.02
C VAL A 101 2.11 20.19 11.45
N VAL A 102 3.12 21.07 11.49
CA VAL A 102 4.49 20.80 11.07
C VAL A 102 5.25 20.20 12.25
N ASN A 103 6.07 19.19 11.97
CA ASN A 103 6.88 18.51 12.97
C ASN A 103 8.30 18.26 12.44
N ARG A 104 9.25 18.12 13.36
CA ARG A 104 10.58 17.56 13.07
C ARG A 104 10.83 16.31 13.90
N ILE A 105 11.58 15.37 13.35
CA ILE A 105 11.86 14.06 13.95
C ILE A 105 13.37 13.80 13.94
N ALA A 106 13.92 13.52 15.11
CA ALA A 106 15.28 13.04 15.33
C ALA A 106 15.34 11.50 15.41
N GLY A 107 16.52 10.97 15.13
CA GLY A 107 16.83 9.54 15.25
C GLY A 107 16.44 8.73 14.01
N THR A 108 16.39 7.42 14.19
CA THR A 108 15.94 6.42 13.21
C THR A 108 15.05 5.40 13.90
N PRO A 109 14.27 4.59 13.16
CA PRO A 109 13.45 3.54 13.77
C PRO A 109 14.25 2.56 14.64
N GLU A 110 15.50 2.26 14.25
CA GLU A 110 16.40 1.35 14.98
C GLU A 110 16.97 1.97 16.26
N THR A 111 17.09 3.29 16.31
CA THR A 111 17.67 4.04 17.46
C THR A 111 16.61 4.70 18.34
N GLY A 112 15.36 4.70 17.90
CA GLY A 112 14.23 5.39 18.51
C GLY A 112 13.99 6.77 17.88
N LEU A 113 12.71 7.10 17.71
CA LEU A 113 12.27 8.37 17.13
C LEU A 113 11.87 9.35 18.24
N ARG A 114 12.31 10.60 18.13
CA ARG A 114 11.86 11.71 18.98
C ARG A 114 11.39 12.85 18.09
N GLY A 115 10.14 13.24 18.22
CA GLY A 115 9.60 14.36 17.44
C GLY A 115 9.31 15.59 18.30
N GLU A 116 9.16 16.71 17.61
CA GLU A 116 8.81 18.02 18.15
C GLU A 116 7.79 18.66 17.22
N ARG A 117 6.69 19.14 17.80
CA ARG A 117 5.72 20.00 17.14
C ARG A 117 6.30 21.40 16.91
N LEU A 118 6.10 21.93 15.71
CA LEU A 118 6.54 23.26 15.28
C LEU A 118 5.30 24.15 15.02
N ALA A 119 5.14 24.68 13.81
CA ALA A 119 3.98 25.51 13.44
C ALA A 119 2.71 24.69 13.19
N ALA A 120 1.53 25.30 13.39
CA ALA A 120 0.23 24.66 13.17
C ALA A 120 -0.83 25.63 12.62
N GLY A 121 -1.83 25.09 11.90
CA GLY A 121 -2.98 25.83 11.39
C GLY A 121 -2.61 27.04 10.55
N ASP A 122 -3.28 28.17 10.82
CA ASP A 122 -3.10 29.45 10.11
C ASP A 122 -1.67 30.01 10.16
N ALA A 123 -0.83 29.56 11.10
CA ALA A 123 0.59 29.93 11.13
C ALA A 123 1.42 29.23 10.04
N VAL A 124 0.87 28.17 9.42
CA VAL A 124 1.48 27.44 8.30
C VAL A 124 0.92 27.92 6.97
N SER A 125 -0.42 27.91 6.83
CA SER A 125 -1.10 28.27 5.58
C SER A 125 -2.58 28.58 5.83
N LYS A 126 -3.26 29.14 4.81
CA LYS A 126 -4.71 29.35 4.73
C LYS A 126 -5.24 28.84 3.41
N VAL A 127 -6.45 28.30 3.42
CA VAL A 127 -7.11 27.81 2.21
C VAL A 127 -7.38 28.96 1.23
N HIS A 128 -7.33 28.66 -0.06
CA HIS A 128 -7.69 29.62 -1.11
C HIS A 128 -9.17 29.52 -1.52
N ALA A 129 -9.79 28.34 -1.34
CA ALA A 129 -11.21 28.08 -1.54
C ALA A 129 -12.07 28.59 -0.35
N ASP A 130 -13.39 28.38 -0.44
CA ASP A 130 -14.31 28.71 0.66
C ASP A 130 -13.98 27.89 1.92
N ALA A 131 -13.48 28.57 2.95
CA ALA A 131 -13.10 27.96 4.22
C ALA A 131 -14.27 27.28 4.98
N LYS A 132 -15.53 27.49 4.55
CA LYS A 132 -16.67 26.72 5.07
C LYS A 132 -16.77 25.31 4.49
N LEU A 133 -16.12 25.06 3.36
CA LEU A 133 -16.22 23.83 2.58
C LEU A 133 -14.88 23.08 2.48
N TYR A 134 -13.76 23.81 2.55
CA TYR A 134 -12.41 23.28 2.34
C TYR A 134 -11.49 23.55 3.52
N ASN A 135 -10.56 22.64 3.75
CA ASN A 135 -9.57 22.70 4.82
C ASN A 135 -8.17 22.36 4.29
N LEU A 136 -7.13 22.69 5.07
CA LEU A 136 -5.73 22.46 4.72
C LEU A 136 -5.39 20.97 4.83
N LYS A 137 -4.66 20.44 3.84
CA LYS A 137 -4.04 19.10 3.94
C LYS A 137 -2.61 19.09 3.36
N PRO A 138 -1.61 18.59 4.11
CA PRO A 138 -0.24 18.47 3.61
C PRO A 138 -0.12 17.29 2.63
N THR A 139 0.47 17.52 1.46
CA THR A 139 0.59 16.47 0.41
C THR A 139 2.02 16.10 0.06
N GLY A 140 2.97 17.01 0.28
CA GLY A 140 4.40 16.80 0.00
C GLY A 140 5.25 17.84 0.69
N ILE A 141 6.47 17.49 1.09
CA ILE A 141 7.44 18.43 1.68
C ILE A 141 8.82 18.15 1.10
N VAL A 142 9.64 19.19 0.92
CA VAL A 142 11.03 19.09 0.46
C VAL A 142 11.91 20.05 1.26
N ALA A 143 13.11 19.58 1.62
CA ALA A 143 14.19 20.38 2.17
C ALA A 143 15.25 20.58 1.09
N VAL A 144 15.60 21.83 0.80
CA VAL A 144 16.57 22.17 -0.23
C VAL A 144 17.22 23.52 0.04
N ASP A 145 18.54 23.60 -0.14
CA ASP A 145 19.27 24.86 -0.24
C ASP A 145 18.94 25.51 -1.60
N GLY A 146 17.89 26.33 -1.62
CA GLY A 146 17.43 27.03 -2.80
C GLY A 146 18.23 28.31 -3.06
N ASN A 147 18.68 28.99 -2.02
CA ASN A 147 19.36 30.27 -2.13
C ASN A 147 20.91 30.16 -2.25
N GLY A 148 21.46 28.97 -2.00
CA GLY A 148 22.90 28.66 -2.08
C GLY A 148 23.72 29.09 -0.85
N ASP A 149 23.08 29.31 0.31
CA ASP A 149 23.75 29.75 1.54
C ASP A 149 24.26 28.58 2.41
N GLY A 150 24.02 27.34 1.97
CA GLY A 150 24.42 26.12 2.66
C GLY A 150 23.44 25.67 3.75
N ARG A 151 22.23 26.25 3.82
CA ARG A 151 21.14 25.82 4.69
C ARG A 151 19.90 25.47 3.90
N ASP A 152 19.19 24.44 4.35
CA ASP A 152 17.94 24.07 3.70
C ASP A 152 16.80 25.02 4.05
N GLU A 153 16.00 25.33 3.03
CA GLU A 153 14.65 25.85 3.20
C GLU A 153 13.65 24.72 3.06
N LEU A 154 12.54 24.81 3.80
CA LEU A 154 11.46 23.83 3.71
C LEU A 154 10.35 24.38 2.80
N TYR A 155 9.92 23.56 1.85
CA TYR A 155 8.77 23.86 1.00
C TYR A 155 7.71 22.78 1.22
N LEU A 156 6.51 23.20 1.63
CA LEU A 156 5.39 22.31 1.94
C LEU A 156 4.26 22.56 0.95
N ALA A 157 3.86 21.51 0.24
CA ALA A 157 2.68 21.52 -0.61
C ALA A 157 1.43 21.33 0.25
N VAL A 158 0.51 22.29 0.14
CA VAL A 158 -0.75 22.31 0.88
C VAL A 158 -1.89 22.35 -0.14
N GLN A 159 -2.83 21.41 0.00
CA GLN A 159 -4.03 21.36 -0.83
C GLN A 159 -5.25 21.87 -0.04
N ASP A 160 -6.19 22.47 -0.76
CA ASP A 160 -7.53 22.76 -0.26
C ASP A 160 -8.36 21.48 -0.42
N LEU A 161 -8.51 20.68 0.63
CA LEU A 161 -9.32 19.45 0.58
C LEU A 161 -10.73 19.70 1.10
N ARG A 162 -11.74 19.24 0.35
CA ARG A 162 -13.13 19.34 0.77
C ARG A 162 -13.38 18.57 2.07
N PHE A 163 -14.06 19.18 3.04
CA PHE A 163 -14.51 18.50 4.26
C PHE A 163 -16.03 18.62 4.48
N SER A 164 -16.72 19.44 3.69
CA SER A 164 -18.16 19.70 3.83
C SER A 164 -18.85 19.88 2.46
N PRO A 165 -20.14 19.50 2.34
CA PRO A 165 -20.92 18.68 3.28
C PRO A 165 -20.36 17.25 3.34
N ALA A 166 -20.75 16.50 4.38
CA ALA A 166 -20.29 15.11 4.57
C ALA A 166 -20.51 14.21 3.34
N SER A 167 -21.57 14.45 2.57
CA SER A 167 -21.89 13.69 1.35
C SER A 167 -20.90 13.89 0.19
N ALA A 168 -19.95 14.81 0.30
CA ALA A 168 -18.90 15.06 -0.70
C ALA A 168 -17.53 15.31 -0.05
N ALA A 169 -17.38 15.01 1.24
CA ALA A 169 -16.14 15.21 1.96
C ALA A 169 -15.01 14.36 1.32
N PHE A 170 -13.83 14.96 1.21
CA PHE A 170 -12.60 14.37 0.70
C PHE A 170 -12.62 13.91 -0.77
N ASP A 171 -13.65 14.28 -1.52
CA ASP A 171 -13.84 13.87 -2.92
C ASP A 171 -13.51 14.97 -3.94
N ASP A 172 -12.92 16.08 -3.50
CA ASP A 172 -12.54 17.21 -4.34
C ASP A 172 -11.40 18.03 -3.72
N ALA A 173 -10.36 18.33 -4.51
CA ALA A 173 -9.24 19.21 -4.16
C ALA A 173 -8.98 20.27 -5.27
N PRO A 174 -9.65 21.44 -5.25
CA PRO A 174 -9.65 22.39 -6.37
C PRO A 174 -8.36 23.21 -6.49
N ASN A 175 -7.62 23.40 -5.40
CA ASN A 175 -6.44 24.26 -5.35
C ASN A 175 -5.29 23.61 -4.58
N ALA A 176 -4.06 24.01 -4.94
CA ALA A 176 -2.87 23.80 -4.13
C ALA A 176 -1.92 24.99 -4.23
N ASN A 177 -1.13 25.17 -3.17
CA ASN A 177 -0.03 26.11 -3.13
C ASN A 177 1.18 25.45 -2.44
N ILE A 178 2.32 26.13 -2.53
CA ILE A 178 3.55 25.72 -1.85
C ILE A 178 3.96 26.85 -0.91
N VAL A 179 3.97 26.56 0.39
CA VAL A 179 4.42 27.50 1.42
C VAL A 179 5.90 27.25 1.73
N LYS A 180 6.64 28.30 2.08
CA LYS A 180 8.09 28.28 2.34
C LYS A 180 8.38 28.58 3.80
N SER A 181 9.34 27.87 4.39
CA SER A 181 9.97 28.22 5.66
C SER A 181 11.48 28.37 5.49
N GLU A 182 12.04 29.42 6.08
CA GLU A 182 13.48 29.76 6.07
C GLU A 182 14.15 29.49 7.44
N ASP A 183 13.39 28.98 8.41
CA ASP A 183 13.83 28.79 9.79
C ASP A 183 13.48 27.39 10.32
N TYR A 184 13.51 26.41 9.42
CA TYR A 184 13.27 25.00 9.69
C TYR A 184 11.88 24.73 10.26
N GLY A 185 10.85 25.28 9.61
CA GLY A 185 9.44 24.97 9.85
C GLY A 185 8.78 25.75 10.99
N ARG A 186 9.45 26.76 11.55
CA ARG A 186 8.91 27.57 12.65
C ARG A 186 8.00 28.70 12.15
N THR A 187 8.37 29.37 11.06
CA THR A 187 7.57 30.39 10.39
C THR A 187 7.41 30.07 8.92
N TRP A 188 6.27 30.48 8.34
CA TRP A 188 5.87 30.12 6.99
C TRP A 188 5.41 31.33 6.18
N GLN A 189 5.72 31.31 4.89
CA GLN A 189 5.35 32.32 3.90
C GLN A 189 4.51 31.66 2.79
N GLN A 190 3.32 32.21 2.57
CA GLN A 190 2.37 31.72 1.57
C GLN A 190 2.28 32.66 0.36
N PRO A 191 2.21 32.14 -0.89
CA PRO A 191 1.91 32.95 -2.06
C PRO A 191 0.53 33.63 -1.97
N SER A 192 0.35 34.77 -2.64
CA SER A 192 -0.89 35.55 -2.57
C SER A 192 -2.13 34.84 -3.14
N GLY A 193 -1.93 33.87 -4.04
CA GLY A 193 -2.98 33.06 -4.64
C GLY A 193 -2.55 31.60 -4.80
N PRO A 194 -3.49 30.70 -5.15
CA PRO A 194 -3.16 29.30 -5.37
C PRO A 194 -2.20 29.18 -6.56
N MET A 195 -1.15 28.38 -6.41
CA MET A 195 -0.20 28.13 -7.50
C MET A 195 -0.78 27.18 -8.55
N PHE A 196 -1.63 26.26 -8.11
CA PHE A 196 -2.34 25.30 -8.94
C PHE A 196 -3.82 25.38 -8.59
N SER A 197 -4.69 25.40 -9.60
CA SER A 197 -6.12 25.62 -9.44
C SER A 197 -6.90 24.89 -10.52
N GLY A 198 -8.23 24.83 -10.36
CA GLY A 198 -9.12 24.18 -11.32
C GLY A 198 -8.87 22.68 -11.40
N HIS A 199 -8.49 22.07 -10.27
CA HIS A 199 -8.32 20.62 -10.15
C HIS A 199 -7.16 20.05 -10.97
N VAL A 200 -6.21 20.88 -11.42
CA VAL A 200 -5.08 20.43 -12.23
C VAL A 200 -3.80 20.53 -11.40
N PHE A 201 -3.14 19.38 -11.17
CA PHE A 201 -1.90 19.26 -10.41
C PHE A 201 -2.05 19.77 -8.95
N THR A 202 -3.13 19.38 -8.27
CA THR A 202 -3.52 19.91 -6.95
C THR A 202 -3.23 18.98 -5.77
N THR A 203 -2.76 17.76 -6.02
CA THR A 203 -2.16 16.90 -4.98
C THR A 203 -0.70 16.69 -5.34
N ILE A 204 0.22 17.34 -4.62
CA ILE A 204 1.63 17.48 -5.01
C ILE A 204 2.54 16.69 -4.05
N MET A 205 3.38 15.83 -4.59
CA MET A 205 4.35 15.02 -3.85
C MET A 205 5.74 15.31 -4.39
N PHE A 206 6.64 15.86 -3.56
CA PHE A 206 8.02 16.10 -3.97
C PHE A 206 8.79 14.78 -4.05
N LEU A 207 9.71 14.70 -5.03
CA LEU A 207 10.65 13.59 -5.15
C LEU A 207 11.74 13.73 -4.07
N ASP A 208 11.87 12.74 -3.19
CA ASP A 208 12.89 12.72 -2.16
C ASP A 208 14.20 12.09 -2.69
N PHE A 209 15.23 12.92 -2.90
CA PHE A 209 16.59 12.47 -3.24
C PHE A 209 17.48 12.21 -2.02
N GLY A 210 16.94 12.14 -0.80
CA GLY A 210 17.73 12.05 0.42
C GLY A 210 18.08 13.41 1.00
N ARG A 211 19.06 13.41 1.92
CA ARG A 211 19.44 14.59 2.71
C ARG A 211 19.72 15.79 1.82
N SER A 212 19.00 16.91 2.02
CA SER A 212 19.16 18.14 1.23
C SER A 212 19.14 17.90 -0.30
N GLN A 213 18.39 16.89 -0.75
CA GLN A 213 18.33 16.46 -2.15
C GLN A 213 19.70 16.07 -2.75
N GLU A 214 20.66 15.62 -1.95
CA GLU A 214 22.06 15.44 -2.37
C GLU A 214 22.24 14.44 -3.53
N ASN A 215 21.34 13.45 -3.66
CA ASN A 215 21.43 12.43 -4.69
C ASN A 215 20.78 12.86 -6.02
N ALA A 216 20.23 14.08 -6.13
CA ALA A 216 19.72 14.62 -7.40
C ALA A 216 20.82 14.68 -8.47
N ARG A 217 22.10 14.76 -8.06
CA ARG A 217 23.28 14.66 -8.93
C ARG A 217 23.32 13.39 -9.79
N ALA A 218 22.60 12.34 -9.41
CA ALA A 218 22.46 11.12 -10.20
C ALA A 218 21.82 11.36 -11.58
N LEU A 219 21.09 12.47 -11.75
CA LEU A 219 20.52 12.91 -13.04
C LEU A 219 21.51 13.69 -13.91
N GLY A 220 22.69 14.04 -13.39
CA GLY A 220 23.63 14.95 -14.04
C GLY A 220 23.45 16.40 -13.60
N PRO A 221 24.43 17.29 -13.91
CA PRO A 221 24.52 18.63 -13.34
C PRO A 221 23.38 19.57 -13.75
N GLU A 222 22.87 19.45 -14.98
CA GLU A 222 21.75 20.27 -15.45
C GLU A 222 20.45 19.91 -14.71
N ASP A 223 20.11 18.63 -14.68
CA ASP A 223 18.87 18.15 -14.09
C ASP A 223 18.88 18.20 -12.54
N ALA A 224 20.05 18.15 -11.91
CA ALA A 224 20.21 18.31 -10.46
C ALA A 224 19.86 19.71 -9.95
N GLY A 225 19.86 20.72 -10.83
CA GLY A 225 19.47 22.11 -10.51
C GLY A 225 17.98 22.31 -10.26
N TYR A 226 17.17 21.25 -10.37
CA TYR A 226 15.72 21.30 -10.20
C TYR A 226 15.28 20.50 -8.97
N VAL A 227 14.17 20.96 -8.37
CA VAL A 227 13.29 20.11 -7.55
C VAL A 227 12.26 19.48 -8.48
N TYR A 228 12.01 18.18 -8.29
CA TYR A 228 10.99 17.44 -9.02
C TYR A 228 9.78 17.21 -8.12
N ALA A 229 8.58 17.35 -8.69
CA ALA A 229 7.34 17.08 -7.98
C ALA A 229 6.40 16.29 -8.89
N TYR A 230 5.74 15.31 -8.30
CA TYR A 230 4.66 14.57 -8.94
C TYR A 230 3.33 15.17 -8.52
N GLY A 231 2.35 15.13 -9.42
CA GLY A 231 1.04 15.71 -9.18
C GLY A 231 -0.08 14.82 -9.68
N LEU A 232 -1.21 14.89 -8.98
CA LEU A 232 -2.48 14.34 -9.43
C LEU A 232 -3.44 15.47 -9.83
N ASP A 233 -4.27 15.18 -10.82
CA ASP A 233 -5.43 16.01 -11.15
C ASP A 233 -6.64 15.51 -10.35
N HIS A 234 -7.63 16.39 -10.14
CA HIS A 234 -8.95 16.15 -9.57
C HIS A 234 -8.98 15.88 -8.07
N ASN A 235 -8.38 14.77 -7.62
CA ASN A 235 -8.46 14.36 -6.24
C ASN A 235 -7.21 13.58 -5.81
N TRP A 236 -7.01 13.49 -4.49
CA TRP A 236 -5.88 12.81 -3.87
C TRP A 236 -5.99 11.27 -3.88
N ARG A 237 -7.17 10.73 -4.18
CA ARG A 237 -7.49 9.30 -4.34
C ARG A 237 -8.74 9.16 -5.21
N ASP A 238 -9.17 7.94 -5.49
CA ASP A 238 -10.46 7.66 -6.13
C ASP A 238 -11.56 8.59 -5.59
N SER A 239 -12.31 9.32 -6.42
CA SER A 239 -13.43 10.14 -5.92
C SER A 239 -14.63 9.22 -5.69
N TYR A 240 -15.02 8.98 -4.43
CA TYR A 240 -16.04 7.98 -4.10
C TYR A 240 -17.42 8.40 -4.61
N THR A 241 -17.75 9.68 -4.49
CA THR A 241 -19.00 10.27 -4.97
C THR A 241 -18.97 10.66 -6.45
N LYS A 242 -17.81 10.57 -7.10
CA LYS A 242 -17.60 10.92 -8.53
C LYS A 242 -17.95 12.38 -8.85
N VAL A 243 -17.89 13.28 -7.87
CA VAL A 243 -18.05 14.73 -8.08
C VAL A 243 -16.94 15.30 -8.96
N VAL A 244 -15.78 14.64 -8.97
CA VAL A 244 -14.68 14.85 -9.92
C VAL A 244 -14.19 13.48 -10.42
N PRO A 245 -13.46 13.40 -11.54
CA PRO A 245 -12.88 12.14 -12.00
C PRO A 245 -11.91 11.52 -10.99
N SER A 246 -11.91 10.19 -10.88
CA SER A 246 -10.88 9.48 -10.11
C SER A 246 -9.52 9.55 -10.81
N PRO A 247 -8.42 9.79 -10.08
CA PRO A 247 -7.07 9.77 -10.65
C PRO A 247 -6.70 8.38 -11.20
N THR A 248 -6.20 8.35 -12.43
CA THR A 248 -5.61 7.16 -13.10
C THR A 248 -4.22 7.45 -13.66
N SER A 249 -3.72 8.66 -13.46
CA SER A 249 -2.51 9.18 -14.09
C SER A 249 -1.68 9.96 -13.08
N LEU A 250 -0.37 9.72 -13.10
CA LEU A 250 0.62 10.48 -12.34
C LEU A 250 1.35 11.43 -13.30
N TYR A 251 1.40 12.71 -12.96
CA TYR A 251 2.09 13.74 -13.74
C TYR A 251 3.38 14.16 -13.07
N LEU A 252 4.34 14.66 -13.84
CA LEU A 252 5.64 15.14 -13.36
C LEU A 252 5.85 16.60 -13.74
N ALA A 253 6.37 17.38 -12.80
CA ALA A 253 6.88 18.71 -13.02
C ALA A 253 8.27 18.88 -12.38
N ARG A 254 8.98 19.91 -12.82
CA ARG A 254 10.22 20.37 -12.21
C ARG A 254 10.26 21.88 -12.11
N VAL A 255 11.02 22.38 -11.14
CA VAL A 255 11.19 23.82 -10.90
C VAL A 255 12.63 24.11 -10.43
N PRO A 256 13.28 25.21 -10.87
CA PRO A 256 14.58 25.57 -10.32
C PRO A 256 14.51 25.76 -8.81
N ARG A 257 15.51 25.24 -8.08
CA ARG A 257 15.52 25.20 -6.60
C ARG A 257 15.26 26.56 -5.94
N ASN A 258 15.73 27.64 -6.55
CA ASN A 258 15.60 29.01 -6.04
C ASN A 258 14.27 29.72 -6.36
N THR A 259 13.37 29.08 -7.10
CA THR A 259 12.12 29.71 -7.58
C THR A 259 10.88 28.84 -7.35
N ILE A 260 10.91 27.95 -6.34
CA ILE A 260 9.83 26.98 -6.09
C ILE A 260 8.46 27.66 -5.91
N GLN A 261 8.38 28.84 -5.28
CA GLN A 261 7.13 29.59 -5.12
C GLN A 261 6.73 30.46 -6.34
N GLN A 262 7.51 30.49 -7.42
CA GLN A 262 7.22 31.26 -8.64
C GLN A 262 6.55 30.38 -9.68
N ARG A 263 5.22 30.39 -9.76
CA ARG A 263 4.45 29.44 -10.58
C ARG A 263 4.85 29.42 -12.06
N GLU A 264 5.28 30.54 -12.62
CA GLU A 264 5.71 30.73 -14.00
C GLU A 264 7.04 30.05 -14.35
N THR A 265 7.86 29.67 -13.36
CA THR A 265 9.15 28.99 -13.58
C THR A 265 9.02 27.47 -13.63
N TRP A 266 7.88 26.94 -13.17
CA TRP A 266 7.57 25.51 -13.24
C TRP A 266 7.49 25.01 -14.68
N ARG A 267 7.98 23.80 -14.89
CA ARG A 267 7.94 23.10 -16.17
C ARG A 267 7.32 21.72 -15.99
N PHE A 268 6.41 21.35 -16.87
CA PHE A 268 5.68 20.08 -16.85
C PHE A 268 6.24 19.14 -17.89
N TYR A 269 6.34 17.87 -17.53
CA TYR A 269 6.77 16.83 -18.45
C TYR A 269 5.78 16.73 -19.62
N ALA A 270 6.27 16.91 -20.84
CA ALA A 270 5.49 16.97 -22.07
C ALA A 270 5.81 15.80 -23.02
N GLY A 271 6.37 14.71 -22.47
CA GLY A 271 6.72 13.52 -23.21
C GLY A 271 8.23 13.29 -23.28
N THR A 272 8.60 12.21 -23.96
CA THR A 272 10.00 11.83 -24.16
C THR A 272 10.29 11.77 -25.64
N THR A 273 11.41 12.35 -26.04
CA THR A 273 11.92 12.26 -27.43
C THR A 273 12.24 10.82 -27.81
N SER A 274 12.38 10.53 -29.10
CA SER A 274 12.81 9.20 -29.58
C SER A 274 14.16 8.75 -29.01
N GLY A 275 15.02 9.69 -28.60
CA GLY A 275 16.30 9.42 -27.92
C GLY A 275 16.22 9.23 -26.41
N GLY A 276 15.03 9.13 -25.81
CA GLY A 276 14.85 8.88 -24.38
C GLY A 276 15.01 10.11 -23.47
N ARG A 277 15.16 11.32 -24.03
CA ARG A 277 15.27 12.57 -23.26
C ARG A 277 13.89 13.17 -22.96
N PRO A 278 13.63 13.61 -21.72
CA PRO A 278 12.37 14.24 -21.35
C PRO A 278 12.23 15.61 -22.02
N GLN A 279 11.00 15.95 -22.40
CA GLN A 279 10.60 17.26 -22.89
C GLN A 279 9.83 17.98 -21.79
N TRP A 280 10.01 19.30 -21.73
CA TRP A 280 9.48 20.13 -20.65
C TRP A 280 8.76 21.34 -21.25
N SER A 281 7.50 21.53 -20.89
CA SER A 281 6.70 22.69 -21.29
C SER A 281 6.42 23.60 -20.09
N ASN A 282 6.30 24.91 -20.32
CA ASN A 282 5.79 25.86 -19.32
C ASN A 282 4.25 25.88 -19.28
N ASN A 283 3.59 25.28 -20.28
CA ASN A 283 2.14 25.16 -20.35
C ASN A 283 1.68 23.86 -19.65
N ILE A 284 0.95 24.00 -18.55
CA ILE A 284 0.42 22.85 -17.80
C ILE A 284 -0.58 22.03 -18.62
N GLY A 285 -1.24 22.61 -19.60
CA GLY A 285 -2.16 21.91 -20.50
C GLY A 285 -1.47 20.96 -21.48
N GLU A 286 -0.16 21.10 -21.68
CA GLU A 286 0.66 20.21 -22.52
C GLU A 286 1.28 19.06 -21.74
N LYS A 287 1.02 18.98 -20.42
CA LYS A 287 1.54 17.89 -19.59
C LYS A 287 0.99 16.55 -20.08
N VAL A 288 1.84 15.54 -20.07
CA VAL A 288 1.44 14.14 -20.32
C VAL A 288 1.79 13.29 -19.10
N PRO A 289 1.08 12.19 -18.83
CA PRO A 289 1.38 11.35 -17.68
C PRO A 289 2.73 10.64 -17.81
N VAL A 290 3.45 10.48 -16.69
CA VAL A 290 4.64 9.61 -16.60
C VAL A 290 4.26 8.16 -16.25
N LEU A 291 3.08 7.98 -15.63
CA LEU A 291 2.48 6.69 -15.32
C LEU A 291 0.97 6.79 -15.55
N THR A 292 0.39 5.79 -16.19
CA THR A 292 -1.07 5.59 -16.28
C THR A 292 -1.39 4.17 -15.82
N ASP A 293 -2.31 4.05 -14.88
CA ASP A 293 -2.86 2.78 -14.45
C ASP A 293 -4.39 2.91 -14.29
N GLU A 294 -5.10 2.28 -15.20
CA GLU A 294 -6.57 2.34 -15.30
C GLU A 294 -7.25 1.19 -14.55
N ARG A 295 -6.49 0.33 -13.85
CA ARG A 295 -7.07 -0.78 -13.09
C ARG A 295 -8.14 -0.25 -12.13
N ARG A 296 -9.17 -1.08 -11.96
CA ARG A 296 -10.24 -0.90 -10.98
C ARG A 296 -10.28 -2.10 -10.07
N LEU A 297 -10.03 -1.88 -8.79
CA LEU A 297 -10.09 -2.92 -7.78
C LEU A 297 -11.42 -2.88 -7.05
N TYR A 298 -11.80 -4.02 -6.47
CA TYR A 298 -13.06 -4.14 -5.71
C TYR A 298 -14.29 -3.68 -6.50
N PRO A 299 -14.53 -4.17 -7.73
CA PRO A 299 -15.63 -3.69 -8.59
C PRO A 299 -17.01 -3.84 -7.93
N THR A 300 -17.14 -4.80 -7.03
CA THR A 300 -18.33 -5.04 -6.21
C THR A 300 -17.93 -5.50 -4.82
N MET A 301 -18.75 -5.19 -3.83
CA MET A 301 -18.59 -5.63 -2.43
C MET A 301 -19.71 -6.58 -2.05
N PHE A 302 -19.49 -7.45 -1.06
CA PHE A 302 -20.58 -8.25 -0.48
C PHE A 302 -21.53 -7.42 0.40
N GLY A 303 -21.04 -6.32 0.96
CA GLY A 303 -21.80 -5.42 1.82
C GLY A 303 -21.51 -3.96 1.51
N GLU A 304 -21.64 -3.10 2.52
CA GLU A 304 -21.25 -1.69 2.43
C GLU A 304 -19.73 -1.53 2.33
N GLY A 305 -19.29 -0.44 1.73
CA GLY A 305 -17.88 -0.15 1.49
C GLY A 305 -17.69 0.57 0.17
N HIS A 306 -16.51 1.16 -0.01
CA HIS A 306 -16.15 1.77 -1.27
C HIS A 306 -15.85 0.68 -2.30
N SER A 307 -16.21 0.92 -3.56
CA SER A 307 -16.07 -0.06 -4.64
C SER A 307 -15.64 0.61 -5.92
N ASN A 308 -15.15 -0.20 -6.87
CA ASN A 308 -14.69 0.23 -8.18
C ASN A 308 -13.62 1.34 -8.09
N LEU A 309 -12.57 1.04 -7.31
CA LEU A 309 -11.55 1.99 -6.86
C LEU A 309 -10.41 2.11 -7.88
N SER A 310 -10.02 3.36 -8.21
CA SER A 310 -8.78 3.62 -8.94
C SER A 310 -7.54 3.31 -8.10
N VAL A 311 -6.41 3.07 -8.78
CA VAL A 311 -5.17 2.60 -8.12
C VAL A 311 -4.04 3.64 -7.99
N ILE A 312 -4.22 4.81 -8.59
CA ILE A 312 -3.29 5.95 -8.47
C ILE A 312 -3.86 6.90 -7.42
N SER A 313 -3.07 7.23 -6.41
CA SER A 313 -3.45 8.08 -5.29
C SER A 313 -2.23 8.77 -4.66
N GLN A 314 -2.48 9.65 -3.69
CA GLN A 314 -1.46 10.28 -2.88
C GLN A 314 -0.62 9.23 -2.14
N GLY A 315 0.69 9.44 -2.19
CA GLY A 315 1.68 8.72 -1.41
C GLY A 315 3.00 9.48 -1.44
N GLY A 316 4.09 8.84 -1.87
CA GLY A 316 5.42 9.44 -1.89
C GLY A 316 6.27 8.92 -3.04
N VAL A 317 7.26 9.72 -3.44
CA VAL A 317 8.24 9.30 -4.44
C VAL A 317 9.65 9.44 -3.89
N LEU A 318 10.41 8.36 -3.92
CA LEU A 318 11.76 8.24 -3.37
C LEU A 318 12.74 7.88 -4.48
N TYR A 319 13.92 8.50 -4.50
CA TYR A 319 15.08 7.93 -5.17
C TYR A 319 15.89 7.06 -4.20
N ASN A 320 15.77 5.74 -4.36
CA ASN A 320 16.60 4.77 -3.66
C ASN A 320 18.00 4.76 -4.30
N ALA A 321 18.89 5.57 -3.75
CA ALA A 321 20.22 5.81 -4.32
C ALA A 321 21.11 4.55 -4.42
N PRO A 322 21.18 3.66 -3.39
CA PRO A 322 21.96 2.42 -3.50
C PRO A 322 21.49 1.51 -4.64
N LEU A 323 20.19 1.44 -4.89
CA LEU A 323 19.60 0.62 -5.95
C LEU A 323 19.49 1.35 -7.30
N ARG A 324 19.74 2.67 -7.32
CA ARG A 324 19.57 3.56 -8.48
C ARG A 324 18.17 3.43 -9.08
N ARG A 325 17.14 3.46 -8.22
CA ARG A 325 15.74 3.32 -8.64
C ARG A 325 14.84 4.35 -7.99
N PHE A 326 13.89 4.83 -8.78
CA PHE A 326 12.78 5.65 -8.32
C PHE A 326 11.65 4.73 -7.89
N LEU A 327 11.06 4.99 -6.74
CA LEU A 327 9.95 4.23 -6.17
C LEU A 327 8.77 5.17 -5.93
N TYR A 328 7.58 4.79 -6.37
CA TYR A 328 6.33 5.49 -6.09
C TYR A 328 5.41 4.54 -5.31
N THR A 329 4.91 5.03 -4.18
CA THR A 329 3.94 4.34 -3.32
C THR A 329 2.56 4.98 -3.48
N SER A 330 1.53 4.16 -3.66
CA SER A 330 0.14 4.60 -3.79
C SER A 330 -0.75 3.80 -2.86
N TRP A 331 -1.72 4.46 -2.20
CA TRP A 331 -2.75 3.80 -1.39
C TRP A 331 -4.13 3.94 -2.03
N THR A 332 -4.92 2.87 -2.04
CA THR A 332 -6.15 2.82 -2.85
C THR A 332 -7.30 2.22 -2.04
N GLU A 333 -7.60 2.84 -0.89
CA GLU A 333 -8.52 2.36 0.13
C GLU A 333 -8.10 1.01 0.75
N TYR A 334 -8.16 -0.08 -0.01
CA TYR A 334 -7.91 -1.44 0.46
C TYR A 334 -6.54 -2.01 0.09
N THR A 335 -5.81 -1.40 -0.84
CA THR A 335 -4.49 -1.90 -1.28
C THR A 335 -3.41 -0.83 -1.24
N PHE A 336 -2.16 -1.30 -1.22
CA PHE A 336 -0.99 -0.50 -1.61
C PHE A 336 -0.49 -0.96 -2.95
N GLU A 337 -0.13 -0.01 -3.81
CA GLU A 337 0.51 -0.26 -5.09
C GLU A 337 1.89 0.40 -5.12
N PHE A 338 2.87 -0.32 -5.64
CA PHE A 338 4.24 0.13 -5.68
C PHE A 338 4.79 0.05 -7.11
N TYR A 339 5.33 1.17 -7.58
CA TYR A 339 5.88 1.32 -8.92
C TYR A 339 7.36 1.67 -8.86
N GLU A 340 8.14 1.18 -9.83
CA GLU A 340 9.55 1.52 -9.99
C GLU A 340 9.86 2.09 -11.36
N ALA A 341 10.88 2.93 -11.43
CA ALA A 341 11.40 3.47 -12.68
C ALA A 341 12.93 3.67 -12.65
N PRO A 342 13.60 3.64 -13.83
CA PRO A 342 15.02 3.95 -13.95
C PRO A 342 15.31 5.47 -13.99
N ALA A 343 14.30 6.31 -14.26
CA ALA A 343 14.38 7.77 -14.30
C ALA A 343 13.09 8.39 -13.72
N PRO A 344 13.09 9.67 -13.29
CA PRO A 344 11.89 10.32 -12.75
C PRO A 344 10.70 10.31 -13.72
N TRP A 345 10.98 10.46 -15.01
CA TRP A 345 9.98 10.42 -16.09
C TRP A 345 9.65 9.01 -16.59
N GLY A 346 10.09 7.96 -15.90
CA GLY A 346 9.77 6.58 -16.22
C GLY A 346 10.80 5.86 -17.11
N PRO A 347 10.40 4.76 -17.78
CA PRO A 347 9.07 4.15 -17.71
C PRO A 347 8.79 3.59 -16.32
N TRP A 348 7.62 3.91 -15.76
CA TRP A 348 7.15 3.39 -14.49
C TRP A 348 6.51 2.01 -14.66
N ARG A 349 6.78 1.08 -13.74
CA ARG A 349 6.27 -0.29 -13.76
C ARG A 349 5.82 -0.73 -12.38
N LEU A 350 4.61 -1.31 -12.30
CA LEU A 350 4.13 -1.97 -11.09
C LEU A 350 5.07 -3.13 -10.74
N PHE A 351 5.58 -3.17 -9.51
CA PHE A 351 6.39 -4.29 -9.00
C PHE A 351 5.77 -4.97 -7.77
N MET A 352 4.81 -4.34 -7.09
CA MET A 352 4.11 -4.95 -5.96
C MET A 352 2.71 -4.36 -5.81
N SER A 353 1.74 -5.22 -5.48
CA SER A 353 0.46 -4.85 -4.89
C SER A 353 0.29 -5.61 -3.58
N ARG A 354 -0.12 -4.93 -2.51
CA ARG A 354 -0.48 -5.55 -1.23
C ARG A 354 -1.95 -5.28 -0.95
N ASP A 355 -2.73 -6.35 -0.86
CA ASP A 355 -4.16 -6.26 -0.60
C ASP A 355 -4.48 -6.56 0.87
N PHE A 356 -5.04 -5.59 1.57
CA PHE A 356 -5.43 -5.71 2.98
C PHE A 356 -6.87 -6.17 3.16
N GLY A 357 -7.66 -6.31 2.09
CA GLY A 357 -9.09 -6.59 2.20
C GLY A 357 -9.89 -5.35 2.58
N ALA A 358 -11.20 -5.42 2.40
CA ALA A 358 -12.13 -4.44 2.92
C ALA A 358 -11.99 -4.25 4.44
N GLN A 359 -12.26 -3.04 4.92
CA GLN A 359 -12.48 -2.75 6.33
C GLN A 359 -13.71 -3.54 6.86
N PRO A 360 -13.78 -3.86 8.17
CA PRO A 360 -12.93 -3.32 9.22
C PRO A 360 -11.58 -4.02 9.36
N TRP A 361 -10.59 -3.28 9.85
CA TRP A 361 -9.20 -3.76 10.05
C TRP A 361 -8.83 -3.88 11.53
N PHE A 362 -7.67 -4.47 11.79
CA PHE A 362 -7.24 -4.87 13.13
C PHE A 362 -6.02 -4.05 13.57
N GLY A 363 -6.16 -3.40 14.71
CA GLY A 363 -5.10 -2.62 15.35
C GLY A 363 -4.20 -3.45 16.26
N HIS A 364 -3.20 -2.78 16.83
CA HIS A 364 -2.40 -3.35 17.92
C HIS A 364 -3.26 -3.56 19.18
N PRO A 365 -2.87 -4.46 20.10
CA PRO A 365 -3.60 -4.63 21.34
C PRO A 365 -3.85 -3.29 22.06
N GLY A 366 -5.11 -3.00 22.36
CA GLY A 366 -5.56 -1.84 23.14
C GLY A 366 -7.04 -1.51 22.87
N ARG A 367 -7.60 -0.59 23.66
CA ARG A 367 -8.96 -0.06 23.47
C ARG A 367 -8.89 1.39 23.03
N ILE A 368 -9.87 1.81 22.24
CA ILE A 368 -10.03 3.20 21.84
C ILE A 368 -11.36 3.78 22.28
N ARG A 369 -11.31 5.07 22.60
CA ARG A 369 -12.46 5.96 22.65
C ARG A 369 -12.40 6.90 21.45
N MET A 370 -13.48 7.01 20.70
CA MET A 370 -13.60 8.04 19.68
C MET A 370 -13.95 9.36 20.37
N GLU A 371 -13.12 10.38 20.18
CA GLU A 371 -13.35 11.72 20.72
C GLU A 371 -13.84 12.66 19.61
N PRO A 372 -15.03 13.27 19.77
CA PRO A 372 -15.54 14.24 18.81
C PRO A 372 -14.64 15.47 18.74
N VAL A 373 -14.36 15.93 17.52
CA VAL A 373 -13.60 17.16 17.27
C VAL A 373 -14.48 18.16 16.51
N PRO A 374 -14.63 19.41 16.99
CA PRO A 374 -15.40 20.43 16.27
C PRO A 374 -14.85 20.67 14.86
N GLY A 375 -15.65 20.40 13.83
CA GLY A 375 -15.29 20.65 12.43
C GLY A 375 -14.39 19.58 11.78
N GLY A 376 -14.16 18.44 12.43
CA GLY A 376 -13.39 17.32 11.90
C GLY A 376 -14.09 15.97 12.12
N HIS A 377 -13.41 14.87 11.77
CA HIS A 377 -13.83 13.52 12.14
C HIS A 377 -13.47 13.19 13.60
N ASP A 378 -14.18 12.22 14.17
CA ASP A 378 -13.86 11.71 15.50
C ASP A 378 -12.45 11.10 15.50
N VAL A 379 -11.68 11.37 16.55
CA VAL A 379 -10.28 10.92 16.67
C VAL A 379 -10.18 9.77 17.67
N PRO A 380 -9.51 8.67 17.32
CA PRO A 380 -9.30 7.57 18.27
C PRO A 380 -8.27 7.95 19.34
N LYS A 381 -8.63 7.81 20.61
CA LYS A 381 -7.70 7.91 21.75
C LYS A 381 -7.61 6.60 22.52
N PRO A 382 -6.40 6.14 22.91
CA PRO A 382 -6.25 4.96 23.74
C PRO A 382 -6.94 5.10 25.10
N GLU A 383 -7.68 4.08 25.52
CA GLU A 383 -8.22 3.99 26.89
C GLU A 383 -7.22 3.27 27.81
N THR A 384 -7.01 3.80 29.03
CA THR A 384 -6.15 3.18 30.05
C THR A 384 -6.99 2.46 31.10
N GLY A 385 -6.68 1.20 31.41
CA GLY A 385 -7.13 0.54 32.66
C GLY A 385 -8.13 -0.61 32.53
N GLU A 386 -8.59 -0.98 31.33
CA GLU A 386 -9.48 -2.13 31.12
C GLU A 386 -8.80 -3.30 30.39
N SER A 387 -9.31 -4.52 30.62
CA SER A 387 -8.78 -5.74 29.98
C SER A 387 -8.88 -5.69 28.45
N MET A 388 -7.80 -6.11 27.80
CA MET A 388 -7.61 -6.06 26.35
C MET A 388 -8.59 -7.01 25.64
N PRO A 389 -9.41 -6.56 24.67
CA PRO A 389 -10.12 -7.52 23.82
C PRO A 389 -9.12 -8.30 22.97
N ALA A 390 -9.31 -9.61 22.85
CA ALA A 390 -8.52 -10.45 21.94
C ALA A 390 -8.73 -9.94 20.50
N CYS A 391 -7.65 -9.49 19.86
CA CYS A 391 -7.68 -9.05 18.48
C CYS A 391 -6.92 -10.07 17.62
N PHE A 392 -7.52 -10.49 16.50
CA PHE A 392 -6.93 -11.49 15.61
C PHE A 392 -5.72 -10.96 14.82
N GLY A 393 -5.59 -9.63 14.72
CA GLY A 393 -4.49 -8.94 14.04
C GLY A 393 -3.22 -8.76 14.89
N PRO A 394 -2.38 -7.76 14.56
CA PRO A 394 -2.69 -6.57 13.76
C PRO A 394 -2.64 -6.79 12.24
N LYS A 395 -3.57 -6.16 11.50
CA LYS A 395 -3.59 -6.04 10.04
C LYS A 395 -4.33 -4.78 9.66
N ASN A 396 -3.64 -3.84 9.01
CA ASN A 396 -4.20 -2.59 8.52
C ASN A 396 -3.41 -2.10 7.31
N GLY A 397 -4.14 -1.58 6.31
CA GLY A 397 -3.56 -0.68 5.34
C GLY A 397 -3.38 0.71 5.94
N GLY A 398 -3.27 1.72 5.08
CA GLY A 398 -3.23 3.11 5.51
C GLY A 398 -2.86 4.08 4.41
N TYR A 399 -3.47 5.26 4.42
CA TYR A 399 -3.29 6.26 3.37
C TYR A 399 -2.00 7.07 3.54
N GLY A 400 -1.68 7.85 2.50
CA GLY A 400 -0.56 8.79 2.50
C GLY A 400 0.81 8.12 2.55
N CYS A 401 0.97 6.95 1.92
CA CYS A 401 2.15 6.12 2.06
C CYS A 401 3.43 6.83 1.62
N THR A 402 4.40 7.05 2.52
CA THR A 402 5.70 7.62 2.17
C THR A 402 6.87 6.77 2.68
N VAL A 403 8.00 6.81 1.98
CA VAL A 403 9.25 6.17 2.42
C VAL A 403 10.26 7.27 2.72
N PRO A 404 10.47 7.65 4.00
CA PRO A 404 11.41 8.71 4.35
C PRO A 404 12.83 8.32 3.94
N ALA A 405 13.52 9.12 3.12
CA ALA A 405 14.83 8.74 2.60
C ALA A 405 15.88 8.50 3.69
N LYS A 406 15.76 9.16 4.85
CA LYS A 406 16.61 8.93 6.03
C LYS A 406 16.54 7.48 6.55
N PHE A 407 15.42 6.79 6.32
CA PHE A 407 15.14 5.46 6.86
C PHE A 407 15.36 4.35 5.82
N VAL A 408 16.14 4.63 4.78
CA VAL A 408 16.59 3.65 3.78
C VAL A 408 17.91 3.04 4.26
N SER A 409 18.01 1.70 4.24
CA SER A 409 19.24 1.01 4.61
C SER A 409 20.39 1.38 3.69
N PRO A 410 21.66 1.24 4.13
CA PRO A 410 22.82 1.55 3.29
C PRO A 410 22.87 0.78 1.95
N ASP A 411 22.29 -0.42 1.89
CA ASP A 411 22.17 -1.22 0.68
C ASP A 411 20.88 -0.97 -0.12
N GLY A 412 19.99 -0.12 0.40
CA GLY A 412 18.70 0.22 -0.19
C GLY A 412 17.63 -0.88 -0.16
N THR A 413 17.94 -2.07 0.36
CA THR A 413 17.02 -3.23 0.30
C THR A 413 15.98 -3.25 1.41
N ARG A 414 16.23 -2.52 2.51
CA ARG A 414 15.32 -2.40 3.66
C ARG A 414 14.96 -0.93 3.87
N MET A 415 13.68 -0.68 3.98
CA MET A 415 13.11 0.66 4.09
C MET A 415 11.98 0.63 5.12
N TRP A 416 11.58 1.81 5.56
CA TRP A 416 10.43 2.00 6.41
C TRP A 416 9.34 2.74 5.64
N LEU A 417 8.15 2.14 5.61
CA LEU A 417 6.97 2.72 4.97
C LEU A 417 6.08 3.37 6.05
N GLN A 418 5.90 4.67 5.93
CA GLN A 418 4.98 5.46 6.72
C GLN A 418 3.57 5.29 6.14
N SER A 419 2.56 5.04 6.99
CA SER A 419 1.14 4.95 6.60
C SER A 419 0.22 5.14 7.81
N ASN A 420 -1.03 5.56 7.59
CA ASN A 420 -2.01 5.79 8.67
C ASN A 420 -3.40 5.29 8.36
N TRP A 421 -4.11 4.88 9.40
CA TRP A 421 -5.48 4.44 9.31
C TRP A 421 -6.19 4.59 10.66
N PHE A 422 -7.49 4.91 10.64
CA PHE A 422 -8.32 5.10 11.84
C PHE A 422 -9.82 4.79 11.67
N VAL A 423 -10.29 4.52 10.45
CA VAL A 423 -11.73 4.32 10.15
C VAL A 423 -12.06 2.83 10.03
N GLY A 424 -13.18 2.37 10.59
CA GLY A 424 -13.55 0.95 10.48
C GLY A 424 -12.63 0.05 11.30
N VAL A 425 -12.37 0.41 12.57
CA VAL A 425 -11.55 -0.38 13.49
C VAL A 425 -12.37 -1.56 14.03
N ALA A 426 -11.98 -2.80 13.72
CA ALA A 426 -12.63 -4.00 14.26
C ALA A 426 -12.31 -4.20 15.74
N CYS A 427 -11.02 -4.09 16.08
CA CYS A 427 -10.48 -4.12 17.44
C CYS A 427 -9.07 -3.54 17.47
N GLY A 428 -8.57 -3.22 18.65
CA GLY A 428 -7.21 -2.71 18.83
C GLY A 428 -7.08 -1.20 18.62
N LEU A 429 -5.84 -0.71 18.75
CA LEU A 429 -5.46 0.67 18.50
C LEU A 429 -5.22 0.90 17.00
N PRO A 430 -5.87 1.90 16.38
CA PRO A 430 -5.54 2.36 15.04
C PRO A 430 -4.17 3.04 15.01
N ASN A 431 -3.57 3.15 13.83
CA ASN A 431 -2.32 3.87 13.59
C ASN A 431 -2.60 5.31 13.14
N TYR A 432 -3.19 6.11 14.03
CA TYR A 432 -3.41 7.56 13.84
C TYR A 432 -2.26 8.41 14.40
N ASN A 433 -1.02 8.02 14.09
CA ASN A 433 0.23 8.62 14.57
C ASN A 433 1.34 8.43 13.54
N PHE A 434 2.47 9.14 13.64
CA PHE A 434 3.63 8.82 12.79
C PHE A 434 4.08 7.38 13.09
N SER A 435 3.73 6.46 12.19
CA SER A 435 3.90 5.03 12.33
C SER A 435 4.58 4.46 11.09
N LEU A 436 5.40 3.43 11.28
CA LEU A 436 6.21 2.83 10.23
C LEU A 436 6.04 1.31 10.23
N ARG A 437 6.04 0.73 9.03
CA ARG A 437 6.10 -0.72 8.78
C ARG A 437 7.33 -1.06 7.95
N GLN A 438 7.81 -2.30 8.00
CA GLN A 438 8.90 -2.72 7.12
C GLN A 438 8.44 -2.74 5.68
N PHE A 439 9.33 -2.29 4.79
CA PHE A 439 9.22 -2.43 3.35
C PHE A 439 10.57 -2.87 2.80
N GLN A 440 10.59 -4.02 2.13
CA GLN A 440 11.81 -4.65 1.66
C GLN A 440 11.71 -4.93 0.16
N VAL A 441 12.80 -4.68 -0.55
CA VAL A 441 12.94 -4.98 -1.98
C VAL A 441 14.31 -5.54 -2.27
N PHE A 442 14.37 -6.57 -3.09
CA PHE A 442 15.61 -7.23 -3.47
C PHE A 442 15.70 -7.24 -4.99
N PRO A 443 16.67 -6.50 -5.58
CA PRO A 443 16.91 -6.54 -7.03
C PRO A 443 17.25 -7.94 -7.48
N ARG A 444 16.91 -8.25 -8.72
CA ARG A 444 17.26 -9.52 -9.34
C ARG A 444 18.77 -9.63 -9.54
N GLN A 445 19.37 -10.68 -8.98
CA GLN A 445 20.74 -11.08 -9.28
C GLN A 445 20.70 -12.21 -10.30
N TRP A 446 21.20 -11.97 -11.50
CA TRP A 446 21.25 -12.96 -12.57
C TRP A 446 22.54 -13.78 -12.46
N GLY A 447 22.46 -15.10 -12.70
CA GLY A 447 23.63 -15.90 -13.06
C GLY A 447 23.91 -17.14 -12.22
N ASP A 448 23.21 -17.35 -11.10
CA ASP A 448 23.37 -18.59 -10.34
C ASP A 448 22.25 -19.57 -10.70
N PRO A 449 22.57 -20.75 -11.27
CA PRO A 449 21.55 -21.77 -11.50
C PRO A 449 20.96 -22.24 -10.17
N PRO A 450 19.70 -22.73 -10.17
CA PRO A 450 19.12 -23.34 -8.98
C PRO A 450 20.04 -24.44 -8.43
N ASN A 451 20.54 -24.25 -7.22
CA ASN A 451 21.52 -25.12 -6.57
C ASN A 451 20.91 -25.83 -5.35
N ASN A 452 19.83 -26.57 -5.59
CA ASN A 452 19.20 -27.43 -4.62
C ASN A 452 19.13 -28.87 -5.17
N PRO A 453 20.02 -29.79 -4.76
CA PRO A 453 19.92 -31.18 -5.18
C PRO A 453 18.61 -31.79 -4.66
N PRO A 454 18.08 -32.84 -5.32
CA PRO A 454 16.89 -33.55 -4.84
C PRO A 454 17.02 -33.95 -3.37
N ASN A 455 16.12 -33.45 -2.53
CA ASN A 455 16.05 -33.78 -1.12
C ASN A 455 14.61 -33.61 -0.62
N PRO A 456 13.85 -34.71 -0.46
CA PRO A 456 12.43 -34.65 -0.11
C PRO A 456 12.15 -34.18 1.32
N THR A 457 13.19 -34.01 2.14
CA THR A 457 13.07 -33.58 3.54
C THR A 457 13.28 -32.09 3.75
N VAL A 458 13.83 -31.38 2.75
CA VAL A 458 14.14 -29.94 2.85
C VAL A 458 12.94 -29.12 2.37
N ASN A 459 12.22 -28.52 3.31
CA ASN A 459 11.11 -27.61 3.01
C ASN A 459 11.64 -26.23 2.61
N LEU A 460 11.52 -25.86 1.33
CA LEU A 460 11.95 -24.57 0.76
C LEU A 460 11.10 -23.39 1.26
N ALA A 461 9.90 -23.63 1.78
CA ALA A 461 9.09 -22.61 2.44
C ALA A 461 9.71 -22.10 3.77
N ARG A 462 10.76 -22.78 4.28
CA ARG A 462 11.51 -22.36 5.48
C ARG A 462 13.00 -22.21 5.23
N SER A 463 13.58 -23.14 4.48
CA SER A 463 15.02 -23.20 4.21
C SER A 463 15.44 -22.32 3.04
N GLY A 464 14.49 -21.89 2.19
CA GLY A 464 14.76 -21.00 1.08
C GLY A 464 15.31 -19.65 1.56
N ARG A 465 16.18 -19.04 0.75
CA ARG A 465 16.80 -17.78 1.10
C ARG A 465 15.80 -16.64 0.90
N GLY A 466 15.45 -15.98 2.01
CA GLY A 466 14.51 -14.86 1.99
C GLY A 466 13.14 -15.30 1.48
N VAL A 467 12.52 -16.27 2.16
CA VAL A 467 11.14 -16.69 1.89
C VAL A 467 10.20 -15.56 2.28
N PHE A 468 9.38 -15.09 1.35
CA PHE A 468 8.30 -14.15 1.66
C PHE A 468 6.95 -14.72 1.24
N PRO A 469 5.97 -14.74 2.16
CA PRO A 469 4.61 -15.17 1.85
C PRO A 469 3.94 -14.24 0.84
N ILE A 470 3.18 -14.85 -0.07
CA ILE A 470 2.28 -14.17 -1.00
C ILE A 470 0.89 -14.81 -0.96
N GLU A 471 -0.11 -13.97 -1.17
CA GLU A 471 -1.52 -14.36 -1.08
C GLU A 471 -2.37 -13.37 -1.87
N ARG A 472 -3.59 -13.78 -2.24
CA ARG A 472 -4.54 -12.85 -2.86
C ARG A 472 -4.92 -11.72 -1.90
N THR A 473 -5.24 -12.09 -0.66
CA THR A 473 -5.56 -11.22 0.48
C THR A 473 -5.35 -12.06 1.75
N ALA A 474 -4.93 -11.46 2.86
CA ALA A 474 -4.94 -12.09 4.19
C ALA A 474 -6.05 -11.48 5.04
N HIS A 475 -6.95 -12.30 5.58
CA HIS A 475 -8.05 -11.80 6.40
C HIS A 475 -7.52 -11.26 7.72
N PHE A 476 -6.58 -11.95 8.38
CA PHE A 476 -6.02 -11.55 9.67
C PHE A 476 -4.56 -11.05 9.61
N GLY A 477 -3.89 -11.18 8.47
CA GLY A 477 -2.51 -10.73 8.28
C GLY A 477 -1.46 -11.70 8.85
N ARG A 478 -1.76 -12.99 8.88
CA ARG A 478 -0.91 -14.06 9.43
C ARG A 478 -0.12 -14.79 8.34
N GLY A 479 0.75 -14.03 7.66
CA GLY A 479 1.62 -14.58 6.61
C GLY A 479 2.59 -15.67 7.08
N ASP A 480 2.86 -15.72 8.39
CA ASP A 480 3.72 -16.70 9.05
C ASP A 480 3.03 -18.05 9.28
N TYR A 481 1.70 -18.11 9.31
CA TYR A 481 0.97 -19.33 9.66
C TYR A 481 1.20 -20.45 8.66
N PHE A 482 1.32 -20.13 7.37
CA PHE A 482 1.44 -21.18 6.37
C PHE A 482 2.87 -21.71 6.16
N ASN A 483 3.87 -21.21 6.89
CA ASN A 483 5.24 -21.76 6.84
C ASN A 483 5.90 -21.99 8.20
N ASN A 484 5.17 -21.96 9.32
CA ASN A 484 5.76 -22.14 10.65
C ASN A 484 5.75 -23.60 11.15
N GLY A 485 5.00 -24.49 10.50
CA GLY A 485 4.89 -25.91 10.85
C GLY A 485 3.74 -26.29 11.75
N ILE A 486 2.87 -25.34 12.06
CA ILE A 486 1.70 -25.54 12.89
C ILE A 486 0.49 -25.67 11.98
N ARG A 487 0.27 -26.88 11.47
CA ARG A 487 -0.86 -27.21 10.57
C ARG A 487 -2.27 -26.97 11.15
N GLN A 488 -2.36 -26.67 12.43
CA GLN A 488 -3.61 -26.40 13.14
C GLN A 488 -3.98 -24.93 13.21
N GLU A 489 -3.04 -24.03 12.91
CA GLU A 489 -3.34 -22.62 12.71
C GLU A 489 -4.11 -22.44 11.40
N SER A 490 -4.76 -21.30 11.26
CA SER A 490 -5.54 -21.00 10.06
C SER A 490 -5.51 -19.51 9.77
N GLU A 491 -5.17 -19.20 8.53
CA GLU A 491 -5.47 -17.93 7.87
C GLU A 491 -6.51 -18.21 6.77
N ASP A 492 -7.23 -17.17 6.36
CA ASP A 492 -8.14 -17.24 5.23
C ASP A 492 -8.05 -15.98 4.35
N SER A 493 -8.51 -16.08 3.11
CA SER A 493 -8.37 -15.00 2.13
C SER A 493 -9.62 -14.11 2.04
N PHE A 494 -10.53 -14.15 3.02
CA PHE A 494 -11.72 -13.32 2.98
C PHE A 494 -11.33 -11.83 2.96
N GLY A 495 -11.79 -11.12 1.92
CA GLY A 495 -11.43 -9.73 1.68
C GLY A 495 -12.64 -8.80 1.52
N GLY A 496 -13.87 -9.26 1.81
CA GLY A 496 -15.08 -8.44 1.72
C GLY A 496 -15.65 -8.23 0.31
N ALA A 497 -15.04 -8.80 -0.73
CA ALA A 497 -15.52 -8.74 -2.11
C ALA A 497 -15.49 -10.11 -2.81
N PRO A 498 -16.37 -10.33 -3.81
CA PRO A 498 -16.30 -11.50 -4.66
C PRO A 498 -14.96 -11.60 -5.38
N LYS A 499 -14.35 -12.80 -5.39
CA LYS A 499 -13.14 -13.08 -6.17
C LYS A 499 -13.26 -14.34 -7.01
N GLN A 500 -12.72 -14.26 -8.23
CA GLN A 500 -12.71 -15.36 -9.19
C GLN A 500 -11.45 -16.23 -9.10
N VAL A 501 -10.40 -15.70 -8.48
CA VAL A 501 -9.12 -16.36 -8.29
C VAL A 501 -8.63 -16.12 -6.88
N ASP A 502 -8.01 -17.15 -6.31
CA ASP A 502 -7.38 -17.13 -5.01
C ASP A 502 -6.06 -17.89 -5.06
N PHE A 503 -5.10 -17.49 -4.23
CA PHE A 503 -3.78 -18.12 -4.22
C PHE A 503 -3.06 -17.94 -2.88
N TRP A 504 -2.16 -18.88 -2.61
CA TRP A 504 -1.22 -18.86 -1.49
C TRP A 504 0.15 -19.34 -1.99
N GLY A 505 1.23 -18.74 -1.53
CA GLY A 505 2.54 -19.07 -2.05
C GLY A 505 3.69 -18.36 -1.38
N TYR A 506 4.85 -18.50 -2.01
CA TYR A 506 6.07 -17.82 -1.62
C TYR A 506 6.81 -17.27 -2.83
N ILE A 507 7.65 -16.30 -2.54
CA ILE A 507 8.74 -15.87 -3.41
C ILE A 507 10.05 -15.94 -2.64
N TRP A 508 11.15 -16.13 -3.35
CA TRP A 508 12.50 -16.25 -2.81
C TRP A 508 13.46 -15.28 -3.48
N LYS A 509 14.65 -15.16 -2.89
CA LYS A 509 15.77 -14.39 -3.48
C LYS A 509 16.54 -15.19 -4.54
N ASP A 510 16.54 -16.51 -4.42
CA ASP A 510 17.25 -17.44 -5.30
C ASP A 510 16.23 -18.30 -6.08
N GLU A 511 16.66 -18.89 -7.19
CA GLU A 511 15.87 -19.86 -7.93
C GLU A 511 16.04 -21.27 -7.32
N TYR A 512 14.96 -22.05 -7.30
CA TYR A 512 14.95 -23.43 -6.82
C TYR A 512 14.29 -24.35 -7.84
N TRP A 513 14.81 -25.57 -8.01
CA TRP A 513 14.03 -26.68 -8.56
C TRP A 513 12.93 -27.07 -7.58
N ILE A 514 11.75 -27.41 -8.10
CA ILE A 514 10.55 -27.76 -7.33
C ILE A 514 9.78 -28.80 -8.12
N ASP A 515 9.23 -29.81 -7.44
CA ASP A 515 8.34 -30.81 -8.04
C ASP A 515 7.21 -31.28 -7.10
N ARG A 516 7.13 -30.71 -5.89
CA ARG A 516 6.09 -31.01 -4.91
C ARG A 516 5.74 -29.82 -4.02
N VAL A 517 4.45 -29.63 -3.84
CA VAL A 517 3.84 -28.74 -2.84
C VAL A 517 2.94 -29.57 -1.94
N VAL A 518 2.97 -29.32 -0.63
CA VAL A 518 2.07 -29.96 0.34
C VAL A 518 1.19 -28.87 0.93
N TYR A 519 -0.10 -28.92 0.60
CA TYR A 519 -1.09 -27.94 1.03
C TYR A 519 -1.93 -28.54 2.17
N THR A 520 -1.90 -27.89 3.33
CA THR A 520 -2.83 -28.19 4.43
C THR A 520 -3.90 -27.10 4.50
N THR A 521 -5.17 -27.50 4.37
CA THR A 521 -6.32 -26.59 4.47
C THR A 521 -6.39 -25.93 5.84
N GLY A 522 -6.94 -24.72 5.90
CA GLY A 522 -7.30 -24.07 7.15
C GLY A 522 -8.73 -24.41 7.57
N ASN A 523 -9.35 -23.53 8.34
CA ASN A 523 -10.74 -23.66 8.78
C ASN A 523 -11.73 -23.70 7.61
N MET A 524 -12.79 -24.51 7.74
CA MET A 524 -13.90 -24.58 6.79
C MET A 524 -15.13 -23.87 7.35
N PHE A 525 -15.83 -23.12 6.50
CA PHE A 525 -17.01 -22.34 6.88
C PHE A 525 -18.20 -22.72 6.00
N SER A 526 -19.40 -22.31 6.37
CA SER A 526 -20.59 -22.57 5.55
C SER A 526 -20.58 -21.81 4.22
N ASP A 527 -19.81 -20.73 4.13
CA ASP A 527 -19.79 -19.76 3.03
C ASP A 527 -18.45 -19.68 2.29
N GLY A 528 -17.46 -20.52 2.63
CA GLY A 528 -16.17 -20.63 1.94
C GLY A 528 -15.11 -21.38 2.77
N GLY A 529 -13.86 -21.33 2.32
CA GLY A 529 -12.71 -22.02 2.93
C GLY A 529 -12.03 -23.06 2.05
N TRP A 530 -12.56 -23.35 0.86
CA TRP A 530 -12.05 -24.37 -0.06
C TRP A 530 -11.88 -23.82 -1.48
N PHE A 531 -11.06 -24.49 -2.30
CA PHE A 531 -11.05 -24.26 -3.75
C PHE A 531 -12.24 -24.98 -4.41
N ALA A 532 -13.05 -24.31 -5.21
CA ALA A 532 -14.22 -24.89 -5.88
C ALA A 532 -13.89 -25.57 -7.22
N ARG A 533 -12.78 -25.20 -7.87
CA ARG A 533 -12.27 -25.82 -9.10
C ARG A 533 -10.88 -25.31 -9.43
N ASP A 534 -10.24 -25.95 -10.40
CA ASP A 534 -9.02 -25.50 -11.06
C ASP A 534 -7.84 -25.28 -10.08
N LEU A 535 -7.77 -26.07 -9.00
CA LEU A 535 -6.64 -26.04 -8.07
C LEU A 535 -5.39 -26.55 -8.81
N SER A 536 -4.43 -25.66 -8.98
CA SER A 536 -3.16 -25.91 -9.67
C SER A 536 -1.98 -25.34 -8.89
N VAL A 537 -0.78 -25.59 -9.40
CA VAL A 537 0.46 -24.96 -8.95
C VAL A 537 1.02 -24.11 -10.08
N GLN A 538 1.53 -22.94 -9.74
CA GLN A 538 2.31 -22.10 -10.65
C GLN A 538 3.68 -21.82 -10.05
N VAL A 539 4.70 -21.78 -10.89
CA VAL A 539 6.08 -21.44 -10.52
C VAL A 539 6.49 -20.18 -11.25
N ARG A 540 7.07 -19.23 -10.52
CA ARG A 540 7.45 -17.93 -11.02
C ARG A 540 8.85 -17.97 -11.61
N GLN A 541 8.97 -17.51 -12.85
CA GLN A 541 10.23 -17.38 -13.58
C GLN A 541 10.39 -15.91 -13.96
N GLY A 542 10.94 -15.13 -13.02
CA GLY A 542 11.01 -13.68 -13.16
C GLY A 542 9.70 -12.96 -12.93
N ALA A 543 9.16 -12.28 -13.93
CA ALA A 543 7.85 -11.63 -13.81
C ALA A 543 6.70 -12.55 -14.26
N ASN A 544 7.01 -13.73 -14.80
CA ASN A 544 6.01 -14.63 -15.37
C ASN A 544 5.70 -15.79 -14.43
N TRP A 545 4.42 -16.13 -14.30
CA TRP A 545 3.97 -17.35 -13.63
C TRP A 545 3.68 -18.44 -14.67
N ALA A 546 4.40 -19.56 -14.58
CA ALA A 546 4.23 -20.73 -15.43
C ALA A 546 3.37 -21.78 -14.72
N ASP A 547 2.36 -22.31 -15.42
CA ASP A 547 1.58 -23.46 -14.95
C ASP A 547 2.46 -24.72 -14.97
N VAL A 548 2.38 -25.54 -13.91
CA VAL A 548 3.12 -26.82 -13.87
C VAL A 548 2.47 -27.86 -14.78
N THR A 549 3.26 -28.82 -15.27
CA THR A 549 2.78 -29.98 -16.04
C THR A 549 2.80 -31.25 -15.18
N GLY A 550 2.05 -32.28 -15.58
CA GLY A 550 2.04 -33.57 -14.87
C GLY A 550 1.44 -33.52 -13.46
N LEU A 551 0.65 -32.49 -13.13
CA LEU A 551 0.07 -32.28 -11.80
C LEU A 551 -0.78 -33.48 -11.35
N THR A 552 -0.56 -33.95 -10.12
CA THR A 552 -1.37 -34.95 -9.42
C THR A 552 -1.58 -34.51 -7.99
N ILE A 553 -2.81 -34.60 -7.50
CA ILE A 553 -3.20 -34.24 -6.13
C ILE A 553 -3.63 -35.50 -5.38
N THR A 554 -2.97 -35.80 -4.26
CA THR A 554 -3.24 -36.99 -3.43
C THR A 554 -3.48 -36.60 -1.96
N PRO A 555 -4.61 -37.02 -1.34
CA PRO A 555 -5.78 -37.61 -1.99
C PRO A 555 -6.41 -36.65 -3.01
N ALA A 556 -7.35 -37.13 -3.83
CA ALA A 556 -8.05 -36.25 -4.76
C ALA A 556 -8.74 -35.10 -3.99
N TYR A 557 -8.51 -33.85 -4.42
CA TYR A 557 -9.15 -32.70 -3.80
C TYR A 557 -10.64 -32.67 -4.17
N PRO A 558 -11.57 -32.59 -3.19
CA PRO A 558 -13.00 -32.80 -3.46
C PRO A 558 -13.70 -31.60 -4.10
N TYR A 559 -13.04 -30.43 -4.17
CA TYR A 559 -13.56 -29.19 -4.75
C TYR A 559 -14.85 -28.66 -4.11
N ASN A 560 -15.06 -29.00 -2.84
CA ASN A 560 -16.18 -28.53 -2.03
C ASN A 560 -15.75 -28.52 -0.55
N ASN A 561 -16.67 -28.15 0.36
CA ASN A 561 -16.38 -28.04 1.80
C ASN A 561 -15.98 -29.37 2.47
N THR A 562 -16.18 -30.53 1.83
CA THR A 562 -15.65 -31.81 2.33
C THR A 562 -14.13 -31.93 2.23
N ALA A 563 -13.44 -30.92 1.66
CA ALA A 563 -11.99 -30.78 1.80
C ALA A 563 -11.55 -30.79 3.27
N GLY A 564 -12.43 -30.34 4.18
CA GLY A 564 -12.27 -30.48 5.61
C GLY A 564 -11.19 -29.55 6.20
N PRO A 565 -11.28 -29.23 7.49
CA PRO A 565 -10.24 -28.44 8.13
C PRO A 565 -8.95 -29.26 8.30
N ASN A 566 -7.81 -28.59 8.22
CA ASN A 566 -6.50 -29.12 8.60
C ASN A 566 -6.14 -30.43 7.87
N THR A 567 -6.64 -30.58 6.65
CA THR A 567 -6.47 -31.76 5.81
C THR A 567 -5.35 -31.51 4.80
N THR A 568 -4.41 -32.43 4.72
CA THR A 568 -3.22 -32.30 3.87
C THR A 568 -3.42 -32.97 2.52
N TYR A 569 -3.05 -32.24 1.47
CA TYR A 569 -3.03 -32.66 0.08
C TYR A 569 -1.62 -32.51 -0.48
N GLU A 570 -1.09 -33.57 -1.08
CA GLU A 570 0.19 -33.55 -1.78
C GLU A 570 -0.03 -33.29 -3.27
N LEU A 571 0.50 -32.18 -3.77
CA LEU A 571 0.49 -31.77 -5.16
C LEU A 571 1.88 -32.07 -5.75
N THR A 572 1.97 -33.07 -6.64
CA THR A 572 3.21 -33.45 -7.33
C THR A 572 3.11 -33.13 -8.80
N PHE A 573 4.20 -32.71 -9.42
CA PHE A 573 4.24 -32.29 -10.82
C PHE A 573 5.62 -32.55 -11.44
N ASP A 574 5.78 -32.29 -12.73
CA ASP A 574 7.07 -32.40 -13.40
C ASP A 574 8.04 -31.34 -12.85
N PRO A 575 9.33 -31.66 -12.66
CA PRO A 575 10.30 -30.69 -12.17
C PRO A 575 10.35 -29.41 -12.99
N ILE A 576 10.28 -28.29 -12.29
CA ILE A 576 10.39 -26.94 -12.84
C ILE A 576 11.21 -26.09 -11.87
N ASN A 577 11.87 -25.04 -12.36
CA ASN A 577 12.58 -24.09 -11.50
C ASN A 577 11.96 -22.69 -11.52
N GLY A 578 12.19 -21.95 -10.45
CA GLY A 578 11.75 -20.57 -10.33
C GLY A 578 12.09 -19.90 -9.01
N ASP A 579 11.79 -18.61 -8.93
CA ASP A 579 12.00 -17.73 -7.78
C ASP A 579 10.71 -17.51 -6.96
N GLY A 580 9.67 -18.31 -7.22
CA GLY A 580 8.44 -18.32 -6.47
C GLY A 580 7.53 -19.48 -6.84
N VAL A 581 6.59 -19.81 -5.95
CA VAL A 581 5.58 -20.83 -6.15
C VAL A 581 4.26 -20.38 -5.55
N ARG A 582 3.14 -20.73 -6.17
CA ARG A 582 1.81 -20.56 -5.58
C ARG A 582 0.90 -21.73 -5.93
N ILE A 583 0.04 -22.11 -4.99
CA ILE A 583 -1.20 -22.79 -5.32
C ILE A 583 -2.21 -21.73 -5.77
N VAL A 584 -2.99 -22.04 -6.80
CA VAL A 584 -3.96 -21.10 -7.38
C VAL A 584 -5.21 -21.85 -7.82
N GLY A 585 -6.37 -21.21 -7.72
CA GLY A 585 -7.63 -21.78 -8.20
C GLY A 585 -8.81 -20.86 -7.97
N VAL A 586 -10.02 -21.35 -8.27
CA VAL A 586 -11.25 -20.62 -8.01
C VAL A 586 -11.69 -20.88 -6.56
N PRO A 587 -11.88 -19.86 -5.71
CA PRO A 587 -12.34 -20.07 -4.36
C PRO A 587 -13.83 -20.41 -4.32
N GLY A 588 -14.22 -21.25 -3.36
CA GLY A 588 -15.58 -21.73 -3.20
C GLY A 588 -16.42 -20.96 -2.20
N GLY A 589 -17.69 -21.36 -2.14
CA GLY A 589 -18.70 -20.79 -1.24
C GLY A 589 -19.23 -19.43 -1.72
N THR A 590 -20.26 -18.94 -1.04
CA THR A 590 -20.93 -17.67 -1.39
C THR A 590 -20.07 -16.44 -1.11
N ALA A 591 -19.09 -16.56 -0.21
CA ALA A 591 -18.14 -15.49 0.12
C ALA A 591 -16.81 -15.61 -0.65
N THR A 592 -16.67 -16.62 -1.52
CA THR A 592 -15.55 -16.79 -2.46
C THR A 592 -14.17 -16.62 -1.79
N PHE A 593 -13.83 -17.46 -0.81
CA PHE A 593 -12.50 -17.45 -0.20
C PHE A 593 -11.99 -18.86 0.10
N THR A 594 -10.68 -19.01 0.25
CA THR A 594 -10.01 -20.24 0.68
C THR A 594 -9.31 -20.02 2.02
N SER A 595 -8.96 -21.11 2.71
CA SER A 595 -8.20 -21.07 3.94
C SER A 595 -6.96 -21.95 3.88
N ILE A 596 -5.98 -21.65 4.70
CA ILE A 596 -4.71 -22.35 4.75
C ILE A 596 -4.21 -22.50 6.18
N GLY A 597 -3.64 -23.67 6.49
CA GLY A 597 -2.93 -23.93 7.73
C GLY A 597 -1.43 -24.17 7.52
N GLU A 598 -1.01 -24.73 6.38
CA GLU A 598 0.41 -24.87 6.03
C GLU A 598 0.57 -25.04 4.51
N LEU A 599 1.65 -24.50 3.94
CA LEU A 599 2.10 -24.72 2.57
C LEU A 599 3.59 -25.05 2.56
N GLU A 600 3.92 -26.29 2.26
CA GLU A 600 5.31 -26.77 2.24
C GLU A 600 5.75 -26.99 0.78
N VAL A 601 7.03 -26.79 0.49
CA VAL A 601 7.56 -26.82 -0.88
C VAL A 601 8.84 -27.65 -0.93
N TYR A 602 8.95 -28.56 -1.89
CA TYR A 602 10.05 -29.53 -1.96
C TYR A 602 10.51 -29.80 -3.39
N PHE A 603 11.70 -30.39 -3.47
CA PHE A 603 12.25 -30.98 -4.67
C PHE A 603 12.70 -32.42 -4.40
N ASP A 604 11.97 -33.37 -4.95
CA ASP A 604 12.24 -34.80 -4.77
C ASP A 604 13.07 -35.39 -5.91
N GLY A 605 13.20 -34.68 -7.03
CA GLY A 605 13.94 -35.14 -8.21
C GLY A 605 13.17 -36.14 -9.06
N ARG A 606 11.85 -36.00 -9.14
CA ARG A 606 10.98 -36.86 -9.96
C ARG A 606 11.37 -36.79 -11.43
N LYS A 607 11.11 -37.86 -12.17
CA LYS A 607 11.21 -37.82 -13.64
C LYS A 607 9.95 -37.16 -14.20
N PRO A 608 10.06 -36.31 -15.25
CA PRO A 608 8.90 -35.82 -15.98
C PRO A 608 8.03 -36.98 -16.48
N ARG A 609 6.70 -36.83 -16.43
CA ARG A 609 5.74 -37.86 -16.81
C ARG A 609 5.30 -37.80 -18.27
#